data_AF-A0A7X8X664-F1
#
_entry.id   AF-A0A7X8X664-F1
#
_cell.length_a   1.000
_cell.length_b   1.000
_cell.length_c   1.000
_cell.angle_alpha   90.00
_cell.angle_beta   90.00
_cell.angle_gamma   90.00
#
_symmetry.space_group_name_H-M   'P 1'
#
loop_
_entity.id
_entity.type
_entity.pdbx_description
1 polymer ?
#
loop_
_entity_poly.entity_id
_entity_poly.type
_entity_poly.pdbx_seq_one_letter_code
_entity_poly.pdbx_strand_id
1 'polypeptide(L)' 'MIALNEVNAGQKVVVSDVKGDKRFLSRITSIGLTIGCELEVLHNERKFPLLFYG' A
#
# COMPACT_ATOMS: atom_id res chain seq x y z
N MET A 1 -7.15 -10.52 5.20
CA MET A 1 -6.15 -9.54 4.68
C MET A 1 -6.29 -9.50 3.17
N ILE A 2 -6.32 -8.31 2.59
CA ILE A 2 -6.40 -8.06 1.14
C ILE A 2 -5.07 -7.47 0.68
N ALA A 3 -4.60 -7.83 -0.51
CA ALA A 3 -3.41 -7.21 -1.09
C ALA A 3 -3.72 -5.78 -1.56
N LEU A 4 -2.80 -4.84 -1.35
CA LEU A 4 -3.04 -3.42 -1.65
C LEU A 4 -3.44 -3.17 -3.12
N ASN A 5 -2.95 -3.98 -4.06
CA ASN A 5 -3.29 -3.89 -5.48
C ASN A 5 -4.70 -4.38 -5.84
N GLU A 6 -5.45 -4.94 -4.89
CA GLU A 6 -6.85 -5.36 -5.06
C GLU A 6 -7.83 -4.38 -4.42
N VAL A 7 -7.33 -3.32 -3.79
CA VAL A 7 -8.12 -2.25 -3.19
C VAL A 7 -8.54 -1.28 -4.30
N ASN A 8 -9.84 -1.01 -4.41
CA ASN A 8 -10.36 -0.10 -5.43
C ASN A 8 -10.11 1.36 -5.06
N ALA A 9 -10.06 2.23 -6.07
CA ALA A 9 -9.99 3.67 -5.85
C ALA A 9 -11.18 4.16 -4.99
N GLY A 10 -10.91 5.14 -4.12
CA GLY A 10 -11.85 5.68 -3.14
C GLY A 10 -11.95 4.90 -1.83
N GLN A 11 -11.23 3.79 -1.68
CA GLN A 11 -11.21 3.01 -0.44
C GLN A 11 -10.06 3.42 0.48
N LYS A 12 -10.33 3.39 1.79
CA LYS A 12 -9.34 3.56 2.85
C LYS A 12 -8.98 2.22 3.47
N VAL A 13 -7.70 1.99 3.72
CA VAL A 13 -7.17 0.75 4.29
C VAL A 13 -6.09 1.05 5.32
N VAL A 14 -5.86 0.10 6.23
CA VAL A 14 -4.75 0.15 7.18
C VAL A 14 -3.72 -0.92 6.80
N VAL A 15 -2.45 -0.53 6.72
CA VAL A 15 -1.35 -1.48 6.48
C VAL A 15 -1.27 -2.43 7.67
N SER A 16 -1.55 -3.71 7.43
CA SER A 16 -1.56 -4.73 8.50
C SER A 16 -0.32 -5.63 8.47
N ASP A 17 0.38 -5.69 7.34
CA ASP A 17 1.62 -6.45 7.17
C ASP A 17 2.40 -5.95 5.95
N VAL A 18 3.72 -6.12 5.95
CA VAL A 18 4.60 -5.81 4.81
C VAL A 18 5.62 -6.95 4.65
N LYS A 19 5.58 -7.64 3.51
CA LYS A 19 6.45 -8.77 3.19
C LYS A 19 7.31 -8.47 1.96
N GLY A 20 8.53 -9.01 1.94
CA GLY A 20 9.45 -8.90 0.81
C GLY A 20 10.88 -9.18 1.24
N ASP A 21 11.81 -8.99 0.31
CA ASP A 21 13.24 -9.06 0.64
C ASP A 21 13.70 -7.83 1.45
N LYS A 22 14.94 -7.87 1.95
CA LYS A 22 15.52 -6.78 2.74
C LYS A 22 15.52 -5.45 1.97
N ARG A 23 15.72 -5.49 0.65
CA ARG A 23 15.79 -4.29 -0.20
C ARG A 23 14.42 -3.63 -0.37
N PHE A 24 13.39 -4.44 -0.59
CA PHE A 24 12.00 -4.03 -0.70
C PHE A 24 11.51 -3.44 0.62
N LEU A 25 11.71 -4.17 1.73
CA LEU A 25 11.32 -3.71 3.06
C LEU A 25 11.97 -2.37 3.38
N SER A 26 13.28 -2.24 3.18
CA SER A 26 13.99 -0.97 3.39
C SER A 26 13.43 0.19 2.56
N ARG A 27 13.00 -0.05 1.31
CA ARG A 27 12.43 1.00 0.45
C ARG A 27 11.03 1.41 0.88
N ILE A 28 10.15 0.43 1.10
CA ILE A 28 8.76 0.67 1.46
C ILE A 28 8.67 1.36 2.83
N THR A 29 9.50 0.97 3.80
CA THR A 29 9.56 1.67 5.08
C THR A 29 10.17 3.07 4.96
N SER A 30 11.15 3.28 4.06
CA SER A 30 11.78 4.60 3.88
C SER A 30 10.83 5.67 3.33
N ILE A 31 9.77 5.25 2.62
CA ILE A 31 8.71 6.15 2.13
C ILE A 31 7.54 6.28 3.11
N GLY A 32 7.67 5.73 4.33
CA GLY A 32 6.65 5.86 5.39
C GLY A 32 5.58 4.75 5.41
N LEU A 33 5.62 3.79 4.48
CA LEU A 33 4.61 2.74 4.39
C LEU A 33 4.95 1.63 5.40
N THR A 34 4.37 1.76 6.60
CA THR A 34 4.64 0.94 7.79
C THR A 34 3.35 0.38 8.36
N ILE A 35 3.44 -0.64 9.21
CA ILE A 35 2.26 -1.26 9.85
C ILE A 35 1.52 -0.20 10.68
N GLY A 36 0.20 -0.14 10.52
CA GLY A 36 -0.68 0.84 11.16
C GLY A 36 -0.90 2.11 10.34
N CYS A 37 -0.17 2.31 9.24
CA CYS A 37 -0.40 3.45 8.34
C CYS A 37 -1.76 3.33 7.65
N GLU A 38 -2.56 4.40 7.73
CA GLU A 38 -3.79 4.55 6.94
C GLU A 38 -3.46 5.05 5.54
N LEU A 39 -4.05 4.41 4.53
CA LEU A 39 -3.88 4.75 3.14
C LEU A 39 -5.24 4.94 2.47
N GLU A 40 -5.36 5.97 1.65
CA GLU A 40 -6.47 6.17 0.72
C GLU A 40 -6.00 5.86 -0.71
N VAL A 41 -6.65 4.91 -1.38
CA VAL A 41 -6.33 4.57 -2.77
C VAL A 41 -6.99 5.59 -3.69
N LEU A 42 -6.18 6.37 -4.41
CA LEU A 42 -6.63 7.41 -5.33
C LEU A 42 -6.80 6.87 -6.76
N HIS A 43 -5.97 5.91 -7.16
CA HIS A 43 -6.04 5.27 -8.47
C HIS A 43 -5.58 3.82 -8.40
N ASN A 44 -6.35 2.94 -9.02
CA ASN A 44 -5.99 1.53 -9.20
C ASN A 44 -6.77 0.93 -10.38
N GLU A 45 -6.44 1.34 -11.60
CA GLU A 45 -7.01 0.73 -12.80
C GLU A 45 -6.24 -0.55 -13.15
N ARG A 46 -6.94 -1.68 -13.33
CA ARG A 46 -6.32 -2.98 -13.71
C ARG A 46 -5.19 -3.47 -12.78
N LYS A 47 -5.24 -3.13 -11.49
CA LYS A 47 -4.25 -3.47 -10.44
C LYS A 47 -2.92 -2.70 -10.54
N PHE A 48 -2.74 -1.80 -11.52
CA PHE A 48 -1.56 -0.94 -11.67
C PHE A 48 -1.76 0.15 -12.75
N PRO A 49 -1.16 1.34 -12.59
CA PRO A 49 -0.36 1.79 -11.45
C PRO A 49 -1.21 2.06 -10.21
N LEU A 50 -0.61 1.92 -9.02
CA LEU A 50 -1.24 2.29 -7.75
C LEU A 50 -0.86 3.71 -7.38
N LEU A 51 -1.87 4.55 -7.17
CA LEU A 51 -1.73 5.85 -6.53
C LEU A 51 -2.49 5.83 -5.22
N PHE A 52 -1.82 6.21 -4.14
CA PHE A 52 -2.43 6.31 -2.82
C PHE A 52 -1.83 7.48 -2.05
N TYR A 53 -2.54 7.91 -1.02
CA TYR A 53 -2.14 8.98 -0.10
C TYR A 53 -2.26 8.47 1.34
N GLY A 54 -1.35 8.88 2.22
CA GLY A 54 -1.29 8.51 3.63
C GLY A 54 -0.36 9.41 4.41
#